data_AF-A0A7I4YQQ1-F1
#
_entry.id   AF-A0A7I4YQQ1-F1
#
_cell.length_a   1.000
_cell.length_b   1.000
_cell.length_c   1.000
_cell.angle_alpha   90.00
_cell.angle_beta   90.00
_cell.angle_gamma   90.00
#
_symmetry.space_group_name_H-M   'P 1'
#
loop_
_entity.id
_entity.type
_entity.pdbx_description
1 polymer ?
#
loop_
_entity_poly.entity_id
_entity_poly.type
_entity_poly.pdbx_seq_one_letter_code
_entity_poly.pdbx_strand_id
1 'polypeptide(L)'
;MKLLIATLLIAYATAMSPEDVKKNAVAALEHAPLGTTPEKDHIGRDFYKHYFTKHPEVRKYFIGAESITPDEVDKSERFKKQGTRLLTAVHVLANTYDNDAVFRGFVRDLIHRHSNKRIDPKEWKEIWSSIESFLETRGTSLTAEQKAALEAIGNKFNEEAQKDLAAHGHPHV
;
A
#
# COMPACT_ATOMS: atom_id res chain seq x y z
N MET A 1 17.72 -55.74 -4.93
CA MET A 1 16.73 -54.74 -4.49
C MET A 1 17.29 -53.37 -4.82
N LYS A 2 16.82 -52.73 -5.90
CA LYS A 2 17.33 -51.42 -6.38
C LYS A 2 16.71 -50.32 -5.51
N LEU A 3 17.54 -49.62 -4.75
CA LEU A 3 17.11 -48.45 -3.98
C LEU A 3 17.10 -47.24 -4.93
N LEU A 4 15.90 -46.80 -5.34
CA LEU A 4 15.70 -45.54 -6.05
C LEU A 4 15.75 -44.41 -5.02
N ILE A 5 16.83 -43.62 -5.05
CA ILE A 5 16.92 -42.36 -4.31
C ILE A 5 16.25 -41.30 -5.19
N ALA A 6 15.00 -40.96 -4.86
CA ALA A 6 14.30 -39.82 -5.45
C ALA A 6 14.79 -38.54 -4.76
N THR A 7 15.63 -37.76 -5.45
CA THR A 7 16.01 -36.41 -5.03
C THR A 7 14.82 -35.46 -5.19
N LEU A 8 14.27 -35.01 -4.07
CA LEU A 8 13.27 -33.95 -3.99
C LEU A 8 13.98 -32.61 -4.22
N LEU A 9 13.94 -32.08 -5.45
CA LEU A 9 14.34 -30.70 -5.72
C LEU A 9 13.18 -29.79 -5.27
N ILE A 10 13.29 -29.24 -4.06
CA ILE A 10 12.44 -28.14 -3.62
C ILE A 10 12.89 -26.91 -4.41
N ALA A 11 12.10 -26.50 -5.39
CA ALA A 11 12.28 -25.22 -6.06
C ALA A 11 11.97 -24.11 -5.05
N TYR A 12 12.99 -23.60 -4.38
CA TYR A 12 12.88 -22.32 -3.69
C TYR A 12 12.74 -21.26 -4.79
N ALA A 13 11.52 -20.73 -4.98
CA ALA A 13 11.37 -19.46 -5.65
C ALA A 13 12.22 -18.46 -4.85
N THR A 14 13.32 -17.99 -5.44
CA THR A 14 14.18 -17.01 -4.80
C THR A 14 13.34 -15.76 -4.59
N ALA A 15 13.07 -15.41 -3.34
CA ALA A 15 12.41 -14.15 -3.00
C ALA A 15 13.16 -13.00 -3.69
N MET A 16 12.42 -12.05 -4.27
CA MET A 16 13.01 -10.87 -4.94
C MET A 16 13.96 -10.14 -3.99
N SER A 17 15.10 -9.69 -4.50
CA SER A 17 16.02 -8.85 -3.72
C SER A 17 15.32 -7.55 -3.30
N PRO A 18 15.72 -6.90 -2.18
CA PRO A 18 15.16 -5.61 -1.80
C PRO A 18 15.28 -4.55 -2.90
N GLU A 19 16.37 -4.56 -3.65
CA GLU A 19 16.62 -3.69 -4.80
C GLU A 19 15.63 -3.97 -5.94
N ASP A 20 15.35 -5.25 -6.23
CA ASP A 20 14.37 -5.63 -7.24
C ASP A 20 12.94 -5.29 -6.81
N VAL A 21 12.60 -5.44 -5.52
CA VAL A 21 11.29 -5.00 -5.01
C VAL A 21 11.13 -3.49 -5.19
N LYS A 22 12.12 -2.70 -4.78
CA LYS A 22 12.11 -1.25 -5.00
C LYS A 22 11.95 -0.90 -6.48
N LYS A 23 12.80 -1.47 -7.34
CA LYS A 23 12.77 -1.22 -8.79
C LYS A 23 11.38 -1.48 -9.38
N ASN A 24 10.81 -2.65 -9.11
CA ASN A 24 9.52 -3.03 -9.68
C ASN A 24 8.36 -2.24 -9.08
N ALA A 25 8.37 -1.95 -7.77
CA ALA A 25 7.35 -1.13 -7.14
C ALA A 25 7.37 0.33 -7.64
N VAL A 26 8.56 0.93 -7.80
CA VAL A 26 8.70 2.28 -8.37
C VAL A 26 8.18 2.31 -9.81
N ALA A 27 8.50 1.29 -10.62
CA ALA A 27 7.95 1.16 -11.97
C ALA A 27 6.42 1.01 -11.98
N ALA A 28 5.84 0.24 -11.05
CA ALA A 28 4.38 0.14 -10.92
C ALA A 28 3.74 1.51 -10.62
N LEU A 29 4.39 2.32 -9.78
CA LEU A 29 3.91 3.64 -9.37
C LEU A 29 4.04 4.72 -10.46
N GLU A 30 4.66 4.43 -11.62
CA GLU A 30 4.60 5.30 -12.80
C GLU A 30 3.17 5.45 -13.36
N HIS A 31 2.25 4.53 -13.02
CA HIS A 31 0.82 4.63 -13.32
C HIS A 31 0.09 5.65 -12.43
N ALA A 32 0.68 6.03 -11.29
CA ALA A 32 0.18 7.03 -10.36
C ALA A 32 1.30 7.99 -9.93
N PRO A 33 1.85 8.78 -10.88
CA PRO A 33 3.01 9.62 -10.61
C PRO A 33 2.65 10.80 -9.71
N LEU A 34 3.58 11.18 -8.83
CA LEU A 34 3.48 12.44 -8.08
C LEU A 34 3.68 13.63 -9.03
N GLY A 35 3.02 14.75 -8.72
CA GLY A 35 3.25 16.01 -9.41
C GLY A 35 2.23 17.08 -9.04
N THR A 36 2.43 18.27 -9.59
CA THR A 36 1.61 19.46 -9.33
C THR A 36 0.81 19.91 -10.56
N THR A 37 0.89 19.19 -11.67
CA THR A 37 0.02 19.44 -12.83
C THR A 37 -1.43 19.07 -12.48
N PRO A 38 -2.44 19.70 -13.09
CA PRO A 38 -3.85 19.38 -12.79
C PRO A 38 -4.17 17.88 -12.90
N GLU A 39 -3.61 17.19 -13.88
CA GLU A 39 -3.73 15.75 -14.08
C GLU A 39 -3.11 14.95 -12.92
N LYS A 40 -1.86 15.25 -12.54
CA LYS A 40 -1.14 14.51 -11.48
C LYS A 40 -1.68 14.79 -10.08
N ASP A 41 -2.13 16.01 -9.84
CA ASP A 41 -2.78 16.43 -8.59
C ASP A 41 -4.18 15.79 -8.42
N HIS A 42 -4.79 15.30 -9.51
CA HIS A 42 -6.08 14.61 -9.46
C HIS A 42 -5.98 13.14 -9.03
N ILE A 43 -4.85 12.49 -9.29
CA ILE A 43 -4.65 11.04 -9.10
C ILE A 43 -4.98 10.58 -7.68
N GLY A 44 -4.59 11.39 -6.68
CA GLY A 44 -4.87 11.08 -5.29
C GLY A 44 -6.37 11.05 -4.96
N ARG A 45 -7.19 11.87 -5.62
CA ARG A 45 -8.65 11.83 -5.48
C ARG A 45 -9.24 10.63 -6.19
N ASP A 46 -8.71 10.27 -7.36
CA ASP A 46 -9.14 9.06 -8.08
C ASP A 46 -8.91 7.81 -7.24
N PHE A 47 -7.82 7.75 -6.48
CA PHE A 47 -7.62 6.67 -5.50
C PHE A 47 -8.78 6.61 -4.50
N TYR A 48 -9.15 7.74 -3.86
CA TYR A 48 -10.23 7.72 -2.87
C TYR A 48 -11.61 7.44 -3.48
N LYS A 49 -11.87 7.87 -4.72
CA LYS A 49 -13.08 7.48 -5.47
C LYS A 49 -13.13 5.98 -5.68
N HIS A 50 -12.04 5.37 -6.15
CA HIS A 50 -11.91 3.92 -6.33
C HIS A 50 -12.07 3.17 -5.00
N TYR A 51 -11.33 3.61 -3.98
CA TYR A 51 -11.29 2.98 -2.67
C TYR A 51 -12.66 2.99 -2.00
N PHE A 52 -13.36 4.13 -1.95
CA PHE A 52 -14.69 4.20 -1.34
C PHE A 52 -15.81 3.55 -2.16
N THR A 53 -15.61 3.40 -3.46
CA THR A 53 -16.55 2.64 -4.31
C THR A 53 -16.44 1.14 -4.03
N LYS A 54 -15.22 0.61 -3.88
CA LYS A 54 -14.98 -0.82 -3.62
C LYS A 54 -15.12 -1.22 -2.15
N HIS A 55 -14.76 -0.31 -1.25
CA HIS A 55 -14.70 -0.55 0.20
C HIS A 55 -15.49 0.54 0.95
N PRO A 56 -16.82 0.66 0.72
CA PRO A 56 -17.62 1.72 1.33
C PRO A 56 -17.60 1.72 2.86
N GLU A 57 -17.34 0.56 3.49
CA GLU A 57 -17.23 0.34 4.93
C GLU A 57 -16.07 1.10 5.60
N VAL A 58 -15.00 1.40 4.85
CA VAL A 58 -13.80 2.07 5.40
C VAL A 58 -14.03 3.57 5.61
N ARG A 59 -15.09 4.14 5.01
CA ARG A 59 -15.47 5.55 5.18
C ARG A 59 -15.73 5.93 6.64
N LYS A 60 -16.05 4.95 7.50
CA LYS A 60 -16.19 5.16 8.96
C LYS A 60 -14.94 5.75 9.63
N TYR A 61 -13.75 5.59 9.04
CA TYR A 61 -12.50 6.17 9.55
C TYR A 61 -12.28 7.63 9.09
N PHE A 62 -13.13 8.16 8.21
CA PHE A 62 -13.01 9.49 7.62
C PHE A 62 -14.06 10.43 8.22
N ILE A 63 -13.84 10.84 9.47
CA ILE A 63 -14.81 11.65 10.24
C ILE A 63 -15.29 12.88 9.46
N GLY A 64 -16.61 13.08 9.39
CA GLY A 64 -17.28 14.13 8.61
C GLY A 64 -17.35 13.88 7.09
N ALA A 65 -16.97 12.69 6.63
CA ALA A 65 -17.07 12.24 5.23
C ALA A 65 -17.54 10.78 5.14
N GLU A 66 -18.24 10.28 6.16
CA GLU A 66 -18.66 8.88 6.29
C GLU A 66 -19.64 8.46 5.18
N SER A 67 -20.44 9.40 4.68
CA SER A 67 -21.40 9.20 3.58
C SER A 67 -20.94 9.80 2.26
N ILE A 68 -19.67 10.25 2.13
CA ILE A 68 -19.21 10.96 0.94
C ILE A 68 -19.37 10.11 -0.31
N THR A 69 -19.87 10.73 -1.37
CA THR A 69 -20.02 10.15 -2.70
C THR A 69 -18.76 10.36 -3.55
N PRO A 70 -18.54 9.56 -4.62
CA PRO A 70 -17.42 9.77 -5.54
C PRO A 70 -17.37 11.19 -6.14
N ASP A 71 -18.52 11.77 -6.47
CA ASP A 71 -18.61 13.13 -7.04
C ASP A 71 -18.23 14.22 -6.02
N GLU A 72 -18.51 13.99 -4.74
CA GLU A 72 -18.08 14.89 -3.66
C GLU A 72 -16.59 14.75 -3.34
N VAL A 73 -16.02 13.53 -3.44
CA VAL A 73 -14.56 13.31 -3.32
C VAL A 73 -13.81 14.10 -4.39
N ASP A 74 -14.30 14.06 -5.63
CA ASP A 74 -13.71 14.73 -6.80
C ASP A 74 -13.53 16.25 -6.59
N LYS A 75 -14.52 16.87 -5.94
CA LYS A 75 -14.57 18.31 -5.69
C LYS A 75 -13.98 18.72 -4.33
N SER A 76 -13.47 17.76 -3.55
CA SER A 76 -13.07 18.00 -2.17
C SER A 76 -11.61 18.43 -2.03
N GLU A 77 -11.38 19.63 -1.49
CA GLU A 77 -10.04 20.09 -1.07
C GLU A 77 -9.42 19.22 0.03
N ARG A 78 -10.25 18.58 0.86
CA ARG A 78 -9.78 17.61 1.86
C ARG A 78 -9.15 16.40 1.16
N PHE A 79 -9.86 15.80 0.19
CA PHE A 79 -9.37 14.61 -0.51
C PHE A 79 -8.31 14.91 -1.55
N LYS A 80 -8.24 16.14 -2.07
CA LYS A 80 -7.06 16.65 -2.76
C LYS A 80 -5.80 16.48 -1.90
N LYS A 81 -5.77 17.13 -0.73
CA LYS A 81 -4.62 17.09 0.19
C LYS A 81 -4.34 15.68 0.71
N GLN A 82 -5.39 14.95 1.06
CA GLN A 82 -5.27 13.61 1.61
C GLN A 82 -4.79 12.60 0.56
N GLY A 83 -5.25 12.71 -0.68
CA GLY A 83 -4.82 11.91 -1.82
C GLY A 83 -3.33 12.07 -2.11
N THR A 84 -2.84 13.32 -2.15
CA THR A 84 -1.41 13.60 -2.30
C THR A 84 -0.61 12.97 -1.16
N ARG A 85 -1.04 13.13 0.10
CA ARG A 85 -0.35 12.55 1.27
C ARG A 85 -0.24 11.03 1.20
N LEU A 86 -1.32 10.36 0.82
CA LEU A 86 -1.33 8.90 0.67
C LEU A 86 -0.36 8.47 -0.42
N LEU A 87 -0.48 9.03 -1.63
CA LEU A 87 0.42 8.66 -2.73
C LEU A 87 1.88 8.95 -2.40
N THR A 88 2.18 10.09 -1.76
CA THR A 88 3.54 10.38 -1.29
C THR A 88 4.04 9.31 -0.33
N ALA A 89 3.22 8.86 0.63
CA ALA A 89 3.64 7.79 1.55
C ALA A 89 3.94 6.47 0.83
N VAL A 90 3.11 6.07 -0.14
CA VAL A 90 3.32 4.85 -0.94
C VAL A 90 4.61 4.95 -1.77
N HIS A 91 4.85 6.10 -2.40
CA HIS A 91 6.10 6.38 -3.14
C HIS A 91 7.33 6.35 -2.23
N VAL A 92 7.26 6.91 -1.02
CA VAL A 92 8.37 6.85 -0.05
C VAL A 92 8.65 5.40 0.33
N LEU A 93 7.63 4.63 0.71
CA LEU A 93 7.78 3.21 1.09
C LEU A 93 8.43 2.39 -0.03
N ALA A 94 8.02 2.58 -1.28
CA ALA A 94 8.66 1.92 -2.42
C ALA A 94 10.13 2.34 -2.60
N ASN A 95 10.42 3.65 -2.54
CA ASN A 95 11.76 4.19 -2.76
C ASN A 95 12.75 3.88 -1.63
N THR A 96 12.27 3.54 -0.43
CA THR A 96 13.11 3.20 0.73
C THR A 96 13.11 1.72 1.06
N TYR A 97 12.48 0.84 0.27
CA TYR A 97 12.33 -0.58 0.61
C TYR A 97 13.67 -1.31 0.77
N ASP A 98 14.68 -0.91 -0.01
CA ASP A 98 16.07 -1.38 0.05
C ASP A 98 16.85 -0.87 1.27
N ASN A 99 16.31 0.10 2.00
CA ASN A 99 16.84 0.59 3.26
C ASN A 99 15.89 0.21 4.42
N ASP A 100 16.06 -1.01 4.94
CA ASP A 100 15.12 -1.62 5.88
C ASP A 100 14.85 -0.77 7.13
N ALA A 101 15.90 -0.16 7.71
CA ALA A 101 15.76 0.69 8.89
C ALA A 101 14.90 1.94 8.63
N VAL A 102 15.12 2.60 7.47
CA VAL A 102 14.33 3.77 7.07
C VAL A 102 12.90 3.39 6.73
N PHE A 103 12.71 2.30 5.97
CA PHE A 103 11.38 1.77 5.65
C PHE A 103 10.57 1.53 6.92
N ARG A 104 11.10 0.72 7.85
CA ARG A 104 10.40 0.37 9.10
C ARG A 104 10.19 1.59 9.99
N GLY A 105 11.16 2.50 10.06
CA GLY A 105 11.01 3.78 10.75
C GLY A 105 9.86 4.62 10.22
N PHE A 106 9.71 4.69 8.89
CA PHE A 106 8.61 5.41 8.27
C PHE A 106 7.26 4.71 8.48
N VAL A 107 7.21 3.37 8.49
CA VAL A 107 5.99 2.63 8.85
C VAL A 107 5.51 3.01 10.26
N ARG A 108 6.38 2.95 11.27
CA ARG A 108 6.01 3.33 12.65
C ARG A 108 5.51 4.76 12.76
N ASP A 109 6.17 5.71 12.09
CA ASP A 109 5.70 7.09 12.00
C ASP A 109 4.29 7.21 11.37
N LEU A 110 4.00 6.43 10.32
CA LEU A 110 2.65 6.35 9.77
C LEU A 110 1.64 5.78 10.77
N ILE A 111 1.97 4.70 11.49
CA ILE A 111 1.09 4.11 12.51
C ILE A 111 0.78 5.11 13.62
N HIS A 112 1.79 5.80 14.14
CA HIS A 112 1.62 6.82 15.19
C HIS A 112 0.67 7.94 14.74
N ARG A 113 0.77 8.41 13.49
CA ARG A 113 -0.13 9.42 12.89
C ARG A 113 -1.59 8.95 12.73
N HIS A 114 -1.85 7.66 12.91
CA HIS A 114 -3.17 7.04 12.80
C HIS A 114 -3.69 6.45 14.12
N SER A 115 -2.90 6.51 15.20
CA SER A 115 -3.22 5.91 16.51
C SER A 115 -4.58 6.31 17.08
N ASN A 116 -5.02 7.55 16.85
CA ASN A 116 -6.31 8.06 17.33
C ASN A 116 -7.53 7.64 16.47
N LYS A 117 -7.31 7.01 15.32
CA LYS A 117 -8.37 6.67 14.36
C LYS A 117 -9.02 5.31 14.61
N ARG A 118 -8.45 4.50 15.52
CA ARG A 118 -8.94 3.16 15.88
C ARG A 118 -9.19 2.28 14.64
N ILE A 119 -8.23 2.31 13.72
CA ILE A 119 -8.27 1.50 12.50
C ILE A 119 -8.21 0.03 12.89
N ASP A 120 -9.11 -0.79 12.32
CA ASP A 120 -9.05 -2.24 12.47
C ASP A 120 -7.69 -2.75 11.96
N PRO A 121 -6.93 -3.51 12.76
CA PRO A 121 -5.55 -3.86 12.43
C PRO A 121 -5.39 -4.60 11.10
N LYS A 122 -6.42 -5.28 10.59
CA LYS A 122 -6.35 -5.93 9.26
C LYS A 122 -6.19 -4.93 8.11
N GLU A 123 -6.69 -3.71 8.28
CA GLU A 123 -6.72 -2.68 7.22
C GLU A 123 -5.31 -2.25 6.79
N TRP A 124 -4.31 -2.43 7.66
CA TRP A 124 -2.90 -2.18 7.37
C TRP A 124 -2.35 -3.08 6.26
N LYS A 125 -2.93 -4.27 6.07
CA LYS A 125 -2.65 -5.14 4.93
C LYS A 125 -3.61 -4.88 3.77
N GLU A 126 -4.92 -4.74 4.02
CA GLU A 126 -5.95 -4.59 2.98
C GLU A 126 -5.76 -3.34 2.10
N ILE A 127 -5.21 -2.26 2.65
CA ILE A 127 -4.94 -1.04 1.88
C ILE A 127 -4.01 -1.30 0.68
N TRP A 128 -3.11 -2.29 0.76
CA TRP A 128 -2.19 -2.63 -0.33
C TRP A 128 -2.90 -3.30 -1.50
N SER A 129 -3.88 -4.16 -1.25
CA SER A 129 -4.76 -4.73 -2.28
C SER A 129 -5.55 -3.63 -2.99
N SER A 130 -6.00 -2.61 -2.25
CA SER A 130 -6.68 -1.43 -2.81
C SER A 130 -5.74 -0.57 -3.68
N ILE A 131 -4.48 -0.40 -3.26
CA ILE A 131 -3.46 0.32 -4.05
C ILE A 131 -3.15 -0.42 -5.34
N GLU A 132 -2.88 -1.73 -5.28
CA GLU A 132 -2.63 -2.54 -6.49
C GLU A 132 -3.83 -2.45 -7.45
N SER A 133 -5.04 -2.70 -6.94
CA SER A 133 -6.24 -2.63 -7.77
C SER A 133 -6.47 -1.24 -8.35
N PHE A 134 -6.11 -0.17 -7.65
CA PHE A 134 -6.19 1.19 -8.18
C PHE A 134 -5.19 1.38 -9.33
N LEU A 135 -3.93 0.97 -9.16
CA LEU A 135 -2.90 1.07 -10.20
C LEU A 135 -3.30 0.31 -11.48
N GLU A 136 -3.97 -0.83 -11.35
CA GLU A 136 -4.51 -1.57 -12.51
C GLU A 136 -5.60 -0.82 -13.29
N THR A 137 -6.25 0.20 -12.71
CA THR A 137 -7.20 1.05 -13.43
C THR A 137 -6.53 2.19 -14.21
N ARG A 138 -5.22 2.38 -14.03
CA ARG A 138 -4.50 3.62 -14.36
C ARG A 138 -3.58 3.52 -15.59
N GLY A 139 -3.66 2.44 -16.35
CA GLY A 139 -2.91 2.29 -17.60
C GLY A 139 -2.83 0.84 -18.04
N THR A 140 -1.62 0.39 -18.40
CA THR A 140 -1.38 -1.01 -18.75
C THR A 140 -1.46 -1.88 -17.51
N SER A 141 -1.89 -3.13 -17.67
CA SER A 141 -1.91 -4.09 -16.55
C SER A 141 -0.51 -4.23 -15.94
N LEU A 142 -0.46 -4.28 -14.61
CA LEU A 142 0.79 -4.50 -13.89
C LEU A 142 1.39 -5.87 -14.24
N THR A 143 2.71 -5.94 -14.36
CA THR A 143 3.41 -7.23 -14.56
C THR A 143 3.37 -8.08 -13.28
N ALA A 144 3.69 -9.37 -13.41
CA ALA A 144 3.76 -10.27 -12.25
C ALA A 144 4.79 -9.80 -11.21
N GLU A 145 5.94 -9.28 -11.67
CA GLU A 145 7.01 -8.75 -10.81
C GLU A 145 6.58 -7.46 -10.10
N GLN A 146 5.81 -6.60 -10.76
CA GLN A 146 5.25 -5.38 -10.16
C GLN A 146 4.25 -5.72 -9.06
N LYS A 147 3.36 -6.69 -9.29
CA LYS A 147 2.42 -7.18 -8.28
C LYS A 147 3.14 -7.83 -7.09
N ALA A 148 4.09 -8.72 -7.37
CA ALA A 148 4.91 -9.35 -6.34
C ALA A 148 5.68 -8.32 -5.50
N ALA A 149 6.18 -7.24 -6.11
CA ALA A 149 6.86 -6.17 -5.40
C ALA A 149 5.90 -5.36 -4.49
N LEU A 150 4.70 -5.01 -4.98
CA LEU A 150 3.68 -4.35 -4.15
C LEU A 150 3.23 -5.24 -2.98
N GLU A 151 3.07 -6.55 -3.23
CA GLU A 151 2.74 -7.51 -2.19
C GLU A 151 3.85 -7.61 -1.13
N ALA A 152 5.12 -7.66 -1.55
CA ALA A 152 6.26 -7.68 -0.66
C ALA A 152 6.33 -6.42 0.23
N ILE A 153 6.10 -5.24 -0.35
CA ILE A 153 5.98 -3.98 0.42
C ILE A 153 4.84 -4.10 1.42
N GLY A 154 3.65 -4.54 0.98
CA GLY A 154 2.49 -4.67 1.85
C GLY A 154 2.68 -5.67 3.00
N ASN A 155 3.40 -6.77 2.74
CA ASN A 155 3.76 -7.75 3.77
C ASN A 155 4.70 -7.14 4.81
N LYS A 156 5.80 -6.51 4.38
CA LYS A 156 6.76 -5.88 5.30
C LYS A 156 6.13 -4.71 6.07
N PHE A 157 5.30 -3.91 5.38
CA PHE A 157 4.53 -2.83 6.01
C PHE A 157 3.64 -3.37 7.12
N ASN A 158 2.83 -4.40 6.84
CA ASN A 158 1.93 -4.98 7.83
C ASN A 158 2.71 -5.60 9.00
N GLU A 159 3.77 -6.36 8.72
CA GLU A 159 4.63 -6.94 9.76
C GLU A 159 5.11 -5.88 10.77
N GLU A 160 5.68 -4.77 10.27
CA GLU A 160 6.15 -3.69 11.14
C GLU A 160 4.99 -2.94 11.82
N ALA A 161 3.87 -2.76 11.13
CA ALA A 161 2.67 -2.12 11.70
C ALA A 161 2.12 -2.91 12.89
N GLN A 162 1.94 -4.24 12.74
CA GLN A 162 1.42 -5.09 13.82
C GLN A 162 2.38 -5.12 15.02
N LYS A 163 3.69 -5.17 14.76
CA LYS A 163 4.71 -5.10 15.80
C LYS A 163 4.63 -3.78 16.59
N ASP A 164 4.49 -2.66 15.90
CA ASP A 164 4.41 -1.34 16.53
C ASP A 164 3.10 -1.16 17.32
N LEU A 165 1.96 -1.63 16.78
CA LEU A 165 0.68 -1.64 17.48
C LEU A 165 0.75 -2.46 18.77
N ALA A 166 1.33 -3.67 18.70
CA ALA A 166 1.50 -4.54 19.86
C ALA A 166 2.39 -3.88 20.93
N ALA A 167 3.50 -3.24 20.52
CA ALA A 167 4.42 -2.56 21.43
C ALA A 167 3.77 -1.39 22.20
N HIS A 168 2.73 -0.77 21.63
CA HIS A 168 2.01 0.37 22.23
C HIS A 168 0.64 0.00 22.81
N GLY A 169 0.31 -1.29 22.92
CA GLY A 169 -0.95 -1.76 23.52
C GLY A 169 -2.19 -1.44 22.67
N HIS A 170 -2.01 -1.27 21.36
CA HIS A 170 -3.11 -1.10 20.41
C HIS A 170 -3.61 -2.47 19.87
N PRO A 171 -4.85 -2.54 19.36
CA PRO A 171 -5.33 -3.73 18.65
C PRO A 171 -4.39 -4.13 17.50
N HIS A 172 -4.06 -5.42 17.41
CA HIS A 172 -3.13 -6.02 16.44
C HIS A 172 -3.56 -7.46 16.12
N VAL A 173 -3.06 -8.02 15.01
CA VAL A 173 -3.32 -9.40 14.55
C VAL A 173 -2.08 -10.10 14.04
#